data_AF-V3ZFS1-F1
#
_entry.id   AF-V3ZFS1-F1
#
_cell.length_a   1.000
_cell.length_b   1.000
_cell.length_c   1.000
_cell.angle_alpha   90.00
_cell.angle_beta   90.00
_cell.angle_gamma   90.00
#
_symmetry.space_group_name_H-M   'P 1'
#
loop_
_entity.id
_entity.type
_entity.pdbx_description
1 polymer ?
#
loop_
_entity_poly.entity_id
_entity_poly.type
_entity_poly.pdbx_seq_one_letter_code
_entity_poly.pdbx_strand_id
1 'polypeptide(L)'
;MYQENILPKAWPDILKQSLLNNFTLKIEGDGKKRASRCMSVRMKDKIILHILVLCLIVDNFTLEYSDILKDLKIGEKRMPLLLRSVGCQIKSRVVNKVNVRTAHLTAPLLLPSQNLLSSKRK
;
A
#
# COMPACT_ATOMS: atom_id res chain seq x y z
N MET A 1 -7.06 -27.72 7.16
CA MET A 1 -5.59 -27.72 7.03
C MET A 1 -5.06 -26.52 7.80
N TYR A 2 -4.35 -26.76 8.89
CA TYR A 2 -3.87 -25.71 9.79
C TYR A 2 -2.56 -25.16 9.24
N GLN A 3 -2.51 -23.87 8.92
CA GLN A 3 -1.23 -23.21 8.68
C GLN A 3 -0.58 -22.93 10.02
N GLU A 4 0.36 -23.80 10.39
CA GLU A 4 1.39 -23.50 11.38
C GLU A 4 2.01 -22.13 11.06
N ASN A 5 2.31 -21.36 12.13
CA ASN A 5 2.81 -19.99 12.11
C ASN A 5 3.55 -19.61 10.83
N ILE A 6 2.85 -18.90 9.93
CA ILE A 6 3.36 -18.43 8.63
C ILE A 6 4.53 -17.44 8.82
N LEU A 7 4.69 -16.89 10.03
CA LEU A 7 5.74 -15.95 10.36
C LEU A 7 7.00 -16.66 10.87
N PRO A 8 8.20 -16.19 10.48
CA PRO A 8 9.46 -16.80 10.90
C PRO A 8 9.56 -16.89 12.43
N LYS A 9 9.98 -18.07 12.93
CA LYS A 9 10.14 -18.32 14.38
C LYS A 9 11.12 -17.34 15.02
N ALA A 10 12.17 -16.95 14.27
CA ALA A 10 13.23 -16.05 14.71
C ALA A 10 12.77 -14.60 14.99
N TRP A 11 11.59 -14.18 14.52
CA TRP A 11 11.14 -12.80 14.74
C TRP A 11 10.71 -12.57 16.19
N PRO A 12 11.04 -11.44 16.82
CA PRO A 12 10.49 -11.07 18.12
C PRO A 12 8.97 -11.10 18.13
N ASP A 13 8.38 -11.67 19.19
CA ASP A 13 6.92 -11.84 19.26
C ASP A 13 6.17 -10.50 19.23
N ILE A 14 6.78 -9.43 19.74
CA ILE A 14 6.23 -8.09 19.65
C ILE A 14 6.03 -7.63 18.20
N LEU A 15 6.96 -7.98 17.30
CA LEU A 15 6.85 -7.65 15.88
C LEU A 15 5.79 -8.52 15.20
N LYS A 16 5.77 -9.83 15.49
CA LYS A 16 4.74 -10.75 14.97
C LYS A 16 3.35 -10.26 15.36
N GLN A 17 3.15 -9.91 16.64
CA GLN A 17 1.89 -9.41 17.15
C GLN A 17 1.52 -8.06 16.54
N SER A 18 2.47 -7.12 16.45
CA SER A 18 2.23 -5.82 15.83
C SER A 18 1.83 -5.94 14.36
N LEU A 19 2.54 -6.75 13.57
CA LEU A 19 2.21 -6.98 12.15
C LEU A 19 0.79 -7.56 12.00
N LEU A 20 0.48 -8.62 12.76
CA LEU A 20 -0.83 -9.26 12.70
C LEU A 20 -1.93 -8.31 13.19
N ASN A 21 -1.71 -7.55 14.25
CA ASN A 21 -2.73 -6.63 14.78
C ASN A 21 -2.99 -5.43 13.85
N ASN A 22 -1.98 -4.98 13.11
CA ASN A 22 -2.11 -3.83 12.22
C ASN A 22 -2.65 -4.16 10.82
N PHE A 23 -2.39 -5.37 10.33
CA PHE A 23 -2.68 -5.77 8.94
C PHE A 23 -3.54 -7.04 8.82
N THR A 24 -4.13 -7.52 9.91
CA THR A 24 -5.15 -8.58 9.87
C THR A 24 -6.27 -8.26 10.86
N LEU A 25 -7.43 -8.88 10.66
CA LEU A 25 -8.55 -8.84 11.59
C LEU A 25 -8.61 -10.16 12.34
N LYS A 26 -8.83 -10.10 13.65
CA LYS A 26 -9.16 -11.28 14.45
C LYS A 26 -10.65 -11.57 14.24
N ILE A 27 -10.96 -12.81 13.88
CA ILE A 27 -12.33 -13.33 13.85
C ILE A 27 -12.42 -14.26 15.05
N GLU A 28 -13.23 -13.87 16.03
CA GLU A 28 -13.58 -14.74 17.14
C GLU A 28 -14.50 -15.84 16.62
N GLY A 29 -14.13 -17.08 16.89
CA GLY A 29 -14.97 -18.23 16.56
C GLY A 29 -16.00 -18.41 17.66
N ASP A 30 -17.27 -18.55 17.29
CA ASP A 30 -18.31 -18.91 18.25
C ASP A 30 -18.01 -20.31 18.84
N GLY A 31 -18.23 -20.45 20.15
CA GLY A 31 -18.11 -21.68 20.95
C GLY A 31 -17.02 -22.68 20.52
N LYS A 32 -15.85 -22.66 21.17
CA LYS A 32 -14.72 -23.62 21.03
C LYS A 32 -13.87 -23.56 19.75
N LYS A 33 -14.23 -22.78 18.73
CA LYS A 33 -13.33 -22.56 17.57
C LYS A 33 -12.22 -21.57 17.93
N ARG A 34 -10.96 -21.96 17.71
CA ARG A 34 -9.80 -21.08 17.94
C ARG A 34 -9.94 -19.79 17.13
N ALA A 35 -9.59 -18.66 17.74
CA ALA A 35 -9.56 -17.37 17.06
C ALA A 35 -8.78 -17.47 15.74
N SER A 36 -9.40 -17.06 14.64
CA SER A 36 -8.77 -17.05 13.33
C SER A 36 -8.41 -15.62 12.93
N ARG A 37 -7.50 -15.47 11.96
CA ARG A 37 -7.16 -14.15 11.41
C ARG A 37 -7.48 -14.12 9.93
N CYS A 38 -8.06 -13.03 9.46
CA CYS A 38 -8.28 -12.80 8.05
C CYS A 38 -7.58 -11.50 7.59
N MET A 39 -7.10 -11.50 6.34
CA MET A 39 -6.59 -10.31 5.69
C MET A 39 -7.62 -9.85 4.67
N SER A 40 -8.46 -8.88 5.06
CA SER A 40 -9.41 -8.27 4.14
C SER A 40 -8.68 -7.48 3.04
N VAL A 41 -9.38 -7.17 1.94
CA VAL A 41 -8.82 -6.35 0.85
C VAL A 41 -8.28 -5.01 1.36
N ARG A 42 -9.00 -4.37 2.29
CA ARG A 42 -8.58 -3.13 2.95
C ARG A 42 -7.27 -3.30 3.73
N MET A 43 -7.11 -4.41 4.46
CA MET A 43 -5.87 -4.66 5.20
C MET A 43 -4.70 -4.95 4.27
N LYS A 44 -4.95 -5.64 3.15
CA LYS A 44 -3.96 -5.84 2.09
C LYS A 44 -3.54 -4.51 1.45
N ASP A 45 -4.48 -3.62 1.18
CA ASP A 45 -4.15 -2.28 0.68
C ASP A 45 -3.36 -1.47 1.71
N LYS A 46 -3.71 -1.56 3.00
CA LYS A 46 -2.99 -0.88 4.07
C LYS A 46 -1.51 -1.28 4.10
N ILE A 47 -1.19 -2.57 4.04
CA ILE A 47 0.23 -3.02 4.05
C ILE A 47 0.96 -2.59 2.77
N ILE A 48 0.30 -2.65 1.61
CA ILE A 48 0.88 -2.19 0.34
C ILE A 48 1.19 -0.69 0.41
N LEU A 49 0.27 0.13 0.91
CA LEU A 49 0.49 1.57 1.07
C LEU A 49 1.67 1.87 2.00
N HIS A 50 1.84 1.10 3.08
CA HIS A 50 3.02 1.27 3.94
C HIS A 50 4.32 0.94 3.20
N ILE A 51 4.34 -0.13 2.41
CA ILE A 51 5.50 -0.48 1.56
C ILE A 51 5.80 0.65 0.58
N LEU A 52 4.79 1.18 -0.12
CA LEU A 52 4.97 2.27 -1.09
C LEU A 52 5.50 3.55 -0.45
N VAL A 53 5.02 3.90 0.75
CA VAL A 53 5.53 5.06 1.50
C VAL A 53 7.00 4.86 1.88
N LEU A 54 7.38 3.66 2.30
CA LEU A 54 8.79 3.35 2.58
C LEU A 54 9.65 3.48 1.32
N CYS A 55 9.19 2.96 0.18
CA CYS A 55 9.89 3.12 -1.11
C CYS A 55 10.02 4.61 -1.50
N LEU A 56 8.97 5.41 -1.31
CA LEU A 56 9.03 6.86 -1.54
C LEU A 56 10.08 7.53 -0.66
N ILE A 57 10.18 7.17 0.62
CA ILE A 57 11.18 7.76 1.53
C ILE A 57 12.60 7.41 1.07
N VAL A 58 12.83 6.16 0.63
CA VAL A 58 14.13 5.68 0.15
C VAL A 58 14.53 6.39 -1.15
N ASP A 59 13.59 6.64 -2.06
CA ASP A 59 13.84 7.29 -3.36
C ASP A 59 13.56 8.81 -3.34
N ASN A 60 13.83 9.49 -2.23
CA ASN A 60 13.69 10.96 -2.09
C ASN A 60 12.35 11.50 -2.64
N PHE A 61 11.25 10.82 -2.32
CA PHE A 61 9.88 11.14 -2.71
C PHE A 61 9.60 11.09 -4.22
N THR A 62 10.44 10.42 -5.00
CA THR A 62 10.27 10.21 -6.45
C THR A 62 10.46 8.74 -6.81
N LEU A 63 9.37 8.04 -7.10
CA LEU A 63 9.37 6.58 -7.25
C LEU A 63 9.00 6.14 -8.66
N GLU A 64 9.92 5.48 -9.36
CA GLU A 64 9.57 4.66 -10.51
C GLU A 64 9.04 3.30 -10.03
N TYR A 65 7.78 2.99 -10.32
CA TYR A 65 7.09 1.87 -9.68
C TYR A 65 6.88 0.65 -10.60
N SER A 66 7.52 0.61 -11.78
CA SER A 66 7.38 -0.47 -12.76
C SER A 66 7.81 -1.83 -12.22
N ASP A 67 8.93 -1.88 -11.49
CA ASP A 67 9.44 -3.14 -10.93
C ASP A 67 8.75 -3.51 -9.63
N ILE A 68 8.41 -2.52 -8.79
CA ILE A 68 7.58 -2.72 -7.59
C ILE A 68 6.23 -3.34 -7.95
N LEU A 69 5.66 -2.98 -9.11
CA LEU A 69 4.42 -3.57 -9.59
C LEU A 69 4.54 -5.07 -9.81
N LYS A 70 5.68 -5.53 -10.36
CA LYS A 70 5.98 -6.95 -10.59
C LYS A 70 6.24 -7.67 -9.27
N ASP A 71 7.05 -7.09 -8.39
CA ASP A 71 7.43 -7.68 -7.11
C ASP A 71 6.23 -7.88 -6.19
N LEU A 72 5.36 -6.87 -6.10
CA LEU A 72 4.15 -6.93 -5.28
C LEU A 72 2.98 -7.62 -6.00
N LYS A 73 3.15 -8.01 -7.27
CA LYS A 73 2.11 -8.63 -8.12
C LYS A 73 0.80 -7.82 -8.12
N ILE A 74 0.92 -6.51 -8.27
CA ILE A 74 -0.21 -5.57 -8.31
C ILE A 74 -0.59 -5.31 -9.77
N GLY A 75 -1.88 -5.22 -10.08
CA GLY A 75 -2.31 -4.90 -11.44
C GLY A 75 -1.93 -3.46 -11.84
N GLU A 76 -1.56 -3.26 -13.12
CA GLU A 76 -1.15 -1.95 -13.68
C GLU A 76 -2.13 -0.81 -13.44
N LYS A 77 -3.42 -1.11 -13.37
CA LYS A 77 -4.48 -0.13 -13.10
C LYS A 77 -4.61 0.23 -11.62
N ARG A 78 -4.22 -0.67 -10.70
CA ARG A 78 -4.38 -0.51 -9.25
C ARG A 78 -3.26 0.32 -8.63
N MET A 79 -2.03 0.14 -9.11
CA MET A 79 -0.87 0.86 -8.56
C MET A 79 -1.03 2.39 -8.63
N PRO A 80 -1.47 2.98 -9.76
CA PRO A 80 -1.74 4.42 -9.82
C PRO A 80 -2.79 4.91 -8.82
N LEU A 81 -3.81 4.10 -8.52
CA LEU A 81 -4.87 4.47 -7.58
C LEU A 81 -4.33 4.52 -6.13
N LEU A 82 -3.48 3.55 -5.76
CA LEU A 82 -2.84 3.52 -4.45
C LEU A 82 -1.86 4.68 -4.27
N LEU A 83 -1.04 4.98 -5.27
CA LEU A 83 -0.11 6.12 -5.18
C LEU A 83 -0.84 7.47 -5.13
N ARG A 84 -1.95 7.61 -5.87
CA ARG A 84 -2.81 8.79 -5.79
C ARG A 84 -3.50 8.92 -4.44
N SER A 85 -3.87 7.83 -3.75
CA SER A 85 -4.48 7.93 -2.42
C SER A 85 -3.50 8.40 -1.34
N VAL A 86 -2.19 8.21 -1.56
CA VAL A 86 -1.12 8.82 -0.74
C VAL A 86 -0.92 10.31 -1.06
N GLY A 87 -1.42 10.78 -2.22
CA GLY A 87 -1.23 12.15 -2.69
C GLY A 87 -0.13 12.31 -3.75
N CYS A 88 0.36 11.22 -4.33
CA CYS A 88 1.38 11.30 -5.38
C CYS A 88 0.81 11.79 -6.72
N GLN A 89 1.60 12.61 -7.40
CA GLN A 89 1.40 12.95 -8.81
C GLN A 89 2.09 11.93 -9.69
N ILE A 90 1.36 11.36 -10.65
CA ILE A 90 1.90 10.36 -11.57
C ILE A 90 2.24 11.01 -12.90
N LYS A 91 3.50 10.93 -13.29
CA LYS A 91 4.01 11.36 -14.59
C LYS A 91 4.38 10.13 -15.41
N SER A 92 4.11 10.18 -16.71
CA SER A 92 4.52 9.15 -17.67
C SER A 92 5.49 9.80 -18.65
N ARG A 93 6.60 9.13 -18.92
CA ARG A 93 7.61 9.54 -19.90
C ARG A 93 7.98 8.35 -20.75
N VAL A 94 8.18 8.58 -22.05
CA VAL A 94 8.75 7.56 -22.93
C VAL A 94 10.27 7.73 -22.94
N VAL A 95 10.99 6.69 -22.54
CA VAL A 95 12.45 6.61 -22.59
C VAL A 95 12.80 5.40 -23.44
N ASN A 96 13.55 5.59 -24.54
CA ASN A 96 13.96 4.50 -25.44
C ASN A 96 12.80 3.58 -25.90
N LYS A 97 11.66 4.18 -26.27
CA LYS A 97 10.40 3.49 -26.64
C LYS A 97 9.70 2.71 -25.50
N VAL A 98 10.21 2.79 -24.27
CA VAL A 98 9.59 2.20 -23.07
C VAL A 98 8.82 3.28 -22.31
N ASN A 99 7.58 2.97 -21.91
CA ASN A 99 6.77 3.89 -21.10
C ASN A 99 7.15 3.73 -19.61
N VAL A 100 7.86 4.72 -19.09
CA VAL A 100 8.25 4.81 -17.68
C VAL A 100 7.20 5.63 -16.93
N ARG A 101 6.70 5.10 -15.81
CA ARG A 101 5.76 5.82 -14.94
C ARG A 101 6.41 6.08 -13.59
N THR A 102 6.38 7.35 -13.19
CA THR A 102 7.04 7.84 -12.00
C THR A 102 6.03 8.59 -11.13
N ALA A 103 5.95 8.20 -9.86
CA ALA A 103 5.15 8.87 -8.84
C ALA A 103 6.01 9.87 -8.06
N HIS A 104 5.50 11.08 -7.90
CA HIS A 104 6.18 12.16 -7.17
C HIS A 104 5.29 12.61 -6.02
N LEU A 105 5.85 12.66 -4.81
CA LEU A 105 5.18 13.24 -3.66
C LEU A 105 5.75 14.64 -3.42
N THR A 106 5.03 15.66 -3.90
CA THR A 106 5.43 17.07 -3.78
C THR A 106 4.58 17.78 -2.74
N ALA A 107 5.18 18.73 -2.01
CA ALA A 107 4.44 19.65 -1.15
C ALA A 107 3.80 20.79 -1.98
N PRO A 108 2.62 21.31 -1.58
CA PRO A 108 1.75 20.80 -0.52
C PRO A 108 1.07 19.49 -0.93
N LEU A 109 0.80 18.62 0.05
CA LEU A 109 0.15 17.33 -0.20
C LEU A 109 -1.25 17.54 -0.81
N LEU A 110 -1.45 17.04 -2.03
CA LEU A 110 -2.75 17.04 -2.68
C LEU A 110 -3.64 15.97 -2.04
N LEU A 111 -4.33 16.36 -0.98
CA LEU A 111 -5.37 15.53 -0.39
C LEU A 111 -6.61 15.54 -1.31
N PRO A 112 -7.24 14.38 -1.57
CA PRO A 112 -8.37 14.26 -2.49
C PRO A 112 -9.59 15.14 -2.14
N SER A 113 -9.62 15.76 -0.96
CA SER A 113 -10.66 16.68 -0.49
C SER A 113 -10.52 18.14 -0.93
N GLN A 114 -9.39 18.57 -1.52
CA GLN A 114 -9.20 19.98 -1.90
C GLN A 114 -9.80 20.40 -3.26
N ASN A 115 -10.29 19.45 -4.06
CA ASN A 115 -10.94 19.75 -5.34
C ASN A 115 -12.41 20.24 -5.19
N LEU A 116 -12.96 20.30 -3.97
CA LEU A 116 -14.35 20.75 -3.74
C LEU A 116 -14.49 22.27 -3.54
N LEU A 117 -13.41 23.00 -3.28
CA LEU A 117 -13.47 24.44 -3.00
C LEU A 117 -13.02 25.34 -4.16
N SER A 118 -12.52 24.77 -5.26
CA SER A 118 -12.09 25.55 -6.44
C SER A 118 -13.09 25.56 -7.60
N SER A 119 -14.31 25.04 -7.41
CA SER A 119 -15.36 25.15 -8.42
C SER A 119 -15.99 26.54 -8.41
N LYS A 120 -15.34 27.46 -9.12
CA LYS A 120 -15.89 28.65 -9.81
C LYS A 120 -16.76 29.61 -8.99
N ARG A 121 -16.13 30.69 -8.50
CA ARG A 121 -16.73 32.03 -8.65
C ARG A 121 -16.52 32.45 -10.11
N LYS A 122 -17.58 32.43 -10.91
CA LYS A 122 -17.77 33.26 -12.10
C LYS A 122 -19.20 33.75 -12.09
#